data_AF-A0A0M0JZD8-F1
#
_entry.id   AF-A0A0M0JZD8-F1
#
_cell.length_a   1.000
_cell.length_b   1.000
_cell.length_c   1.000
_cell.angle_alpha   90.00
_cell.angle_beta   90.00
_cell.angle_gamma   90.00
#
_symmetry.space_group_name_H-M   'P 1'
#
loop_
_entity.id
_entity.type
_entity.pdbx_description
1 polymer ?
#
loop_
_entity_poly.entity_id
_entity_poly.type
_entity_poly.pdbx_seq_one_letter_code
_entity_poly.pdbx_strand_id
1 'polypeptide(L)'
;MGLRSACFATLVAAASGAFEGLYCGEPTATNYVANPQPGFVNAPWTCSVVYKGCTNPLADNYESYATEPSLCMFLGTGCNDTFAMNFDPRATFNAGTCRYAKIGCTDPTAANYHSAFSISCAWATPPPDM
;
A
#
# COMPACT_ATOMS: atom_id res chain seq x y z
N MET A 1 -0.06 -46.90 1.37
CA MET A 1 -0.17 -45.61 0.65
C MET A 1 -1.65 -45.28 0.57
N GLY A 2 -2.22 -44.27 1.23
CA GLY A 2 -1.71 -43.25 2.13
C GLY A 2 -2.89 -42.76 2.99
N LEU A 3 -2.57 -42.27 4.18
CA LEU A 3 -3.50 -41.84 5.22
C LEU A 3 -4.44 -40.73 4.69
N ARG A 4 -5.70 -41.07 4.44
CA ARG A 4 -6.83 -40.15 4.39
C ARG A 4 -7.83 -40.62 5.44
N SER A 5 -7.82 -40.00 6.61
CA SER A 5 -8.90 -39.93 7.62
C SER A 5 -8.37 -39.85 9.05
N ALA A 6 -7.56 -38.83 9.34
CA ALA A 6 -7.24 -38.48 10.72
C ALA A 6 -7.46 -36.97 10.93
N CYS A 7 -8.64 -36.47 10.56
CA CYS A 7 -9.11 -35.14 10.97
C CYS A 7 -10.39 -35.21 11.81
N PHE A 8 -10.58 -36.34 12.50
CA PHE A 8 -11.51 -36.48 13.62
C PHE A 8 -10.76 -37.24 14.70
N ALA A 9 -9.89 -36.52 15.41
CA ALA A 9 -9.31 -37.05 16.63
C ALA A 9 -10.46 -37.30 17.60
N THR A 10 -10.69 -38.58 17.87
CA THR A 10 -11.54 -39.13 18.91
C THR A 10 -11.38 -38.36 20.22
N LEU A 11 -12.39 -37.59 20.59
CA LEU A 11 -12.65 -37.13 21.95
C LEU A 11 -13.05 -38.35 22.79
N VAL A 12 -12.05 -39.07 23.31
CA VAL A 12 -12.27 -39.98 24.43
C VAL A 12 -12.14 -39.15 25.71
N ALA A 13 -13.21 -39.18 26.50
CA ALA A 13 -13.44 -38.40 27.69
C ALA A 13 -12.28 -38.46 28.71
N ALA A 14 -11.79 -37.28 29.10
CA ALA A 14 -11.14 -37.07 30.39
C ALA A 14 -12.22 -36.57 31.37
N ALA A 15 -12.72 -37.48 32.20
CA ALA A 15 -13.54 -37.14 33.36
C ALA A 15 -12.64 -36.62 34.49
N SER A 16 -12.15 -35.39 34.38
CA SER A 16 -11.80 -34.46 35.46
C SER A 16 -11.07 -33.23 34.88
N GLY A 17 -11.72 -32.07 34.86
CA GLY A 17 -11.08 -30.80 34.49
C GLY A 17 -11.15 -30.50 33.00
N ALA A 18 -12.00 -29.53 32.67
CA ALA A 18 -12.39 -29.15 31.33
C ALA A 18 -11.23 -28.66 30.45
N PHE A 19 -11.31 -28.96 29.15
CA PHE A 19 -10.68 -28.10 28.15
C PHE A 19 -11.54 -26.83 28.11
N GLU A 20 -11.23 -25.87 28.98
CA GLU A 20 -12.14 -24.75 29.29
C GLU A 20 -12.24 -23.71 28.16
N GLY A 21 -11.38 -23.80 27.13
CA GLY A 21 -11.52 -23.02 25.92
C GLY A 21 -10.20 -22.68 25.23
N LEU A 22 -10.31 -21.87 24.18
CA LEU A 22 -9.19 -21.28 23.45
C LEU A 22 -9.08 -19.81 23.83
N TYR A 23 -7.87 -19.26 23.88
CA TYR A 23 -7.66 -17.83 24.10
C TYR A 23 -6.57 -17.25 23.20
N CYS A 24 -6.62 -15.94 22.98
CA CYS A 24 -5.59 -15.20 22.29
C CYS A 24 -4.52 -14.70 23.28
N GLY A 25 -3.28 -15.17 23.13
CA GLY A 25 -2.13 -14.72 23.93
C GLY A 25 -1.32 -13.57 23.33
N GLU A 26 -1.76 -12.97 22.22
CA GLU A 26 -1.05 -11.89 21.53
C GLU A 26 -1.41 -10.51 22.12
N PRO A 27 -0.47 -9.77 22.75
CA PRO A 27 -0.77 -8.50 23.44
C PRO A 27 -1.33 -7.39 22.55
N THR A 28 -1.10 -7.46 21.23
CA THR A 28 -1.58 -6.48 20.26
C THR A 28 -3.02 -6.76 19.78
N ALA A 29 -3.59 -7.91 20.12
CA ALA A 29 -4.95 -8.28 19.72
C ALA A 29 -6.02 -7.60 20.58
N THR A 30 -7.16 -7.28 19.98
CA THR A 30 -8.31 -6.68 20.68
C THR A 30 -8.99 -7.65 21.65
N ASN A 31 -8.78 -8.95 21.46
CA ASN A 31 -9.26 -10.02 22.35
C ASN A 31 -8.13 -10.71 23.12
N TYR A 32 -7.01 -10.02 23.34
CA TYR A 32 -5.90 -10.49 24.16
C TYR A 32 -6.35 -10.87 25.59
N VAL A 33 -5.84 -11.98 26.10
CA VAL A 33 -6.03 -12.41 27.49
C VAL A 33 -4.67 -12.58 28.16
N ALA A 34 -4.31 -11.64 29.04
CA ALA A 34 -3.03 -11.65 29.75
C ALA A 34 -2.91 -12.79 30.77
N ASN A 35 -4.01 -13.12 31.45
CA ASN A 35 -4.07 -14.13 32.51
C ASN A 35 -5.22 -15.09 32.22
N PRO A 36 -5.00 -16.13 31.38
CA PRO A 36 -6.03 -17.11 31.06
C PRO A 36 -6.37 -17.96 32.28
N GLN A 37 -7.61 -18.46 32.36
CA GLN A 37 -8.00 -19.42 33.39
C GLN A 37 -7.22 -20.74 33.21
N PRO A 38 -6.93 -21.49 34.29
CA PRO A 38 -6.29 -22.80 34.20
C PRO A 38 -7.07 -23.74 33.27
N GLY A 39 -6.41 -24.38 32.31
CA GLY A 39 -7.05 -25.29 31.34
C GLY A 39 -7.41 -24.67 29.99
N PHE A 40 -7.22 -23.35 29.82
CA PHE A 40 -7.28 -22.71 28.50
C PHE A 40 -5.97 -22.87 27.73
N VAL A 41 -6.08 -23.04 26.41
CA VAL A 41 -4.91 -23.19 25.51
C VAL A 41 -4.74 -21.97 24.60
N ASN A 42 -3.51 -21.47 24.49
CA ASN A 42 -3.19 -20.35 23.61
C ASN A 42 -3.40 -20.76 22.15
N ALA A 43 -4.24 -20.00 21.46
CA ALA A 43 -4.62 -20.23 20.07
C ALA A 43 -4.48 -18.92 19.29
N PRO A 44 -3.30 -18.61 18.72
CA PRO A 44 -3.05 -17.36 18.02
C PRO A 44 -4.00 -17.08 16.85
N TRP A 45 -4.55 -18.12 16.22
CA TRP A 45 -5.56 -17.99 15.15
C TRP A 45 -6.93 -17.52 15.65
N THR A 46 -7.15 -17.46 16.96
CA THR A 46 -8.36 -16.86 17.55
C THR A 46 -8.19 -15.36 17.80
N CYS A 47 -6.99 -14.82 17.60
CA CYS A 47 -6.71 -13.41 17.81
C CYS A 47 -7.41 -12.53 16.78
N SER A 48 -8.16 -11.54 17.27
CA SER A 48 -8.69 -10.44 16.49
C SER A 48 -7.69 -9.30 16.58
N VAL A 49 -6.93 -9.08 15.52
CA VAL A 49 -5.92 -8.02 15.44
C VAL A 49 -6.37 -6.97 14.42
N VAL A 50 -6.06 -5.72 14.73
CA VAL A 50 -6.28 -4.61 13.80
C VAL A 50 -5.08 -4.53 12.86
N TYR A 51 -5.31 -4.80 11.59
CA TYR A 51 -4.31 -4.64 10.55
C TYR A 51 -4.57 -3.33 9.81
N LYS A 52 -3.65 -2.39 9.93
CA LYS A 52 -3.68 -1.12 9.21
C LYS A 52 -3.06 -1.30 7.84
N GLY A 53 -3.85 -1.14 6.80
CA GLY A 53 -3.41 -1.33 5.41
C GLY A 53 -4.37 -0.64 4.44
N CYS A 54 -3.99 -0.57 3.17
CA CYS A 54 -4.91 -0.02 2.17
C CYS A 54 -6.04 -1.00 1.90
N THR A 55 -7.28 -0.58 2.14
CA THR A 55 -8.49 -1.41 1.93
C THR A 55 -9.14 -1.19 0.55
N ASN A 56 -8.57 -0.32 -0.29
CA ASN A 56 -9.10 -0.04 -1.63
C ASN A 56 -8.54 -1.03 -2.66
N PRO A 57 -9.38 -1.89 -3.27
CA PRO A 57 -8.93 -2.89 -4.24
C PRO A 57 -8.40 -2.31 -5.56
N LEU A 58 -8.57 -1.01 -5.80
CA LEU A 58 -7.99 -0.31 -6.95
C LEU A 58 -6.59 0.25 -6.69
N ALA A 59 -6.09 0.17 -5.45
CA ALA A 59 -4.75 0.64 -5.11
C ALA A 59 -3.70 -0.43 -5.38
N ASP A 60 -2.49 -0.01 -5.74
CA ASP A 60 -1.37 -0.91 -6.01
C ASP A 60 -0.83 -1.58 -4.74
N ASN A 61 -1.04 -0.97 -3.57
CA ASN A 61 -0.71 -1.55 -2.27
C ASN A 61 -1.94 -2.09 -1.52
N TYR A 62 -2.98 -2.52 -2.25
CA TYR A 62 -4.17 -3.12 -1.65
C TYR A 62 -3.81 -4.35 -0.78
N GLU A 63 -4.28 -4.34 0.47
CA GLU A 63 -4.14 -5.45 1.41
C GLU A 63 -5.53 -6.01 1.75
N SER A 64 -5.84 -7.20 1.24
CA SER A 64 -7.17 -7.81 1.41
C SER A 64 -7.50 -8.22 2.85
N TYR A 65 -6.49 -8.30 3.72
CA TYR A 65 -6.63 -8.64 5.14
C TYR A 65 -6.60 -7.39 6.05
N ALA A 66 -6.42 -6.19 5.50
CA ALA A 66 -6.47 -4.96 6.28
C ALA A 66 -7.89 -4.74 6.83
N THR A 67 -7.97 -4.48 8.14
CA THR A 67 -9.24 -4.25 8.85
C THR A 67 -9.44 -2.78 9.19
N GLU A 68 -8.38 -1.97 9.15
CA GLU A 68 -8.44 -0.51 9.26
C GLU A 68 -7.78 0.17 8.04
N PRO A 69 -8.46 1.12 7.38
CA PRO A 69 -7.90 1.85 6.25
C PRO A 69 -6.63 2.62 6.62
N SER A 70 -5.59 2.49 5.80
CA SER A 70 -4.36 3.29 5.85
C SER A 70 -4.04 3.90 4.47
N LEU A 71 -2.83 4.45 4.29
CA LEU A 71 -2.41 5.12 3.06
C LEU A 71 -2.42 4.18 1.85
N CYS A 72 -3.23 4.51 0.84
CA CYS A 72 -3.28 3.81 -0.44
C CYS A 72 -2.35 4.44 -1.49
N MET A 73 -1.64 3.60 -2.22
CA MET A 73 -0.72 3.96 -3.30
C MET A 73 -1.38 3.72 -4.66
N PHE A 74 -1.35 4.72 -5.53
CA PHE A 74 -1.80 4.63 -6.92
C PHE A 74 -0.63 5.02 -7.85
N LEU A 75 0.04 4.01 -8.40
CA LEU A 75 1.19 4.07 -9.32
C LEU A 75 0.74 4.22 -10.79
N GLY A 76 -0.50 3.86 -11.11
CA GLY A 76 -1.00 3.79 -12.50
C GLY A 76 -1.65 5.06 -13.06
N THR A 77 -1.90 6.09 -12.25
CA THR A 77 -2.78 7.21 -12.66
C THR A 77 -2.05 8.42 -13.21
N GLY A 78 -0.75 8.60 -12.96
CA GLY A 78 0.00 9.76 -13.42
C GLY A 78 1.11 10.16 -12.45
N CYS A 79 1.44 11.44 -12.44
CA CYS A 79 2.42 12.04 -11.53
C CYS A 79 1.73 12.76 -10.37
N ASN A 80 2.28 12.69 -9.16
CA ASN A 80 1.77 13.45 -8.00
C ASN A 80 2.34 14.88 -7.90
N ASP A 81 3.25 15.26 -8.80
CA ASP A 81 3.86 16.59 -8.88
C ASP A 81 2.99 17.51 -9.73
N THR A 82 2.49 18.58 -9.12
CA THR A 82 1.65 19.60 -9.77
C THR A 82 2.34 20.33 -10.92
N PHE A 83 3.67 20.26 -11.03
CA PHE A 83 4.45 20.86 -12.12
C PHE A 83 4.69 19.88 -13.29
N ALA A 84 4.31 18.62 -13.17
CA ALA A 84 4.45 17.66 -14.26
C ALA A 84 3.30 17.81 -15.27
N MET A 85 3.61 17.62 -16.56
CA MET A 85 2.64 17.65 -17.66
C MET A 85 1.60 16.51 -17.57
N ASN A 86 1.91 15.45 -16.85
CA ASN A 86 1.03 14.30 -16.59
C ASN A 86 0.61 14.23 -15.11
N PHE A 87 0.45 15.38 -14.45
CA PHE A 87 -0.11 15.44 -13.10
C PHE A 87 -1.47 14.75 -13.03
N ASP A 88 -1.64 13.85 -12.06
CA ASP A 88 -2.94 13.29 -11.69
C ASP A 88 -3.12 13.46 -10.17
N PRO A 89 -4.16 14.18 -9.71
CA PRO A 89 -4.41 14.40 -8.29
C PRO A 89 -4.74 13.12 -7.50
N ARG A 90 -5.00 11.99 -8.18
CA ARG A 90 -5.19 10.66 -7.56
C ARG A 90 -3.87 9.92 -7.35
N ALA A 91 -2.79 10.33 -8.02
CA ALA A 91 -1.48 9.75 -7.80
C ALA A 91 -0.97 10.17 -6.42
N THR A 92 -0.74 9.19 -5.54
CA THR A 92 -0.25 9.42 -4.18
C THR A 92 1.26 9.19 -4.05
N PHE A 93 1.89 8.66 -5.09
CA PHE A 93 3.32 8.37 -5.12
C PHE A 93 3.94 8.69 -6.49
N ASN A 94 5.16 9.20 -6.48
CA ASN A 94 5.91 9.44 -7.72
C ASN A 94 6.66 8.17 -8.13
N ALA A 95 6.15 7.47 -9.15
CA ALA A 95 6.78 6.27 -9.70
C ALA A 95 7.95 6.56 -10.67
N GLY A 96 8.43 7.81 -10.74
CA GLY A 96 9.39 8.25 -11.75
C GLY A 96 8.79 8.42 -13.15
N THR A 97 7.45 8.42 -13.24
CA THR A 97 6.70 8.54 -14.50
C THR A 97 6.39 10.00 -14.87
N CYS A 98 6.78 10.96 -14.02
CA CYS A 98 6.55 12.39 -14.23
C CYS A 98 7.25 12.91 -15.47
N ARG A 99 6.49 13.61 -16.32
CA ARG A 99 6.99 14.24 -17.55
C ARG A 99 7.00 15.74 -17.34
N TYR A 100 8.17 16.34 -17.36
CA TYR A 100 8.32 17.78 -17.23
C TYR A 100 8.54 18.44 -18.59
N ALA A 101 8.01 19.64 -18.73
CA ALA A 101 8.33 20.46 -19.89
C ALA A 101 9.81 20.81 -19.88
N LYS A 102 10.46 20.71 -21.03
CA LYS A 102 11.82 21.21 -21.21
C LYS A 102 11.72 22.66 -21.67
N ILE A 103 12.26 23.56 -20.86
CA ILE A 103 12.15 25.00 -21.08
C ILE A 103 13.34 25.48 -21.91
N GLY A 104 13.08 26.17 -23.03
CA GLY A 104 14.10 26.70 -23.95
C GLY A 104 13.49 27.23 -25.25
N CYS A 105 14.28 27.72 -26.20
CA CYS A 105 13.73 28.35 -27.40
C CYS A 105 13.01 27.33 -28.30
N THR A 106 11.74 27.61 -28.61
CA THR A 106 10.89 26.74 -29.46
C THR A 106 10.74 27.23 -30.90
N ASP A 107 11.25 28.43 -31.21
CA ASP A 107 11.26 28.99 -32.57
C ASP A 107 12.38 28.33 -33.40
N PRO A 108 12.06 27.57 -34.48
CA PRO A 108 13.06 26.91 -35.33
C PRO A 108 14.06 27.85 -36.00
N THR A 109 13.76 29.15 -36.06
CA THR A 109 14.63 30.17 -36.66
C THR A 109 15.62 30.78 -35.67
N ALA A 110 15.45 30.53 -34.36
CA ALA A 110 16.34 31.06 -33.34
C ALA A 110 17.68 30.31 -33.29
N ALA A 111 18.78 31.04 -33.07
CA ALA A 111 20.13 30.45 -32.99
C ALA A 111 20.28 29.41 -31.84
N ASN A 112 19.46 29.52 -30.80
CA ASN A 112 19.43 28.59 -29.67
C ASN A 112 18.20 27.67 -29.67
N TYR A 113 17.57 27.46 -30.82
CA TYR A 113 16.51 26.48 -31.02
C TYR A 113 16.99 25.05 -30.72
N HIS A 114 16.15 24.27 -30.04
CA HIS A 114 16.31 22.83 -29.97
C HIS A 114 14.95 22.13 -29.90
N SER A 115 14.74 21.11 -30.73
CA SER A 115 13.44 20.40 -30.86
C SER A 115 12.98 19.66 -29.61
N ALA A 116 13.88 19.44 -28.64
CA ALA A 116 13.52 18.85 -27.35
C ALA A 116 12.83 19.83 -26.39
N PHE A 117 12.87 21.15 -26.63
CA PHE A 117 12.15 22.12 -25.80
C PHE A 117 10.66 22.13 -26.17
N SER A 118 9.81 22.22 -25.15
CA SER A 118 8.35 22.18 -25.29
C SER A 118 7.67 23.47 -24.81
N ILE A 119 8.39 24.35 -24.13
CA ILE A 119 7.91 25.64 -23.65
C ILE A 119 9.02 26.68 -23.87
N SER A 120 8.69 27.75 -24.58
CA SER A 120 9.59 28.91 -24.71
C SER A 120 9.65 29.65 -23.38
N CYS A 121 10.83 29.73 -22.78
CA CYS A 121 11.09 30.83 -21.85
C CYS A 121 11.20 32.10 -22.70
N ALA A 122 10.29 33.03 -22.50
CA ALA A 122 10.38 34.35 -23.10
C ALA A 122 11.55 35.09 -22.44
N TRP A 123 12.78 34.92 -22.95
CA TRP A 123 13.79 35.95 -22.76
C TRP A 123 13.37 37.11 -23.67
N ALA A 124 13.27 38.29 -23.08
CA ALA A 124 12.74 39.48 -23.70
C ALA A 124 13.25 39.67 -25.14
N THR A 125 12.34 40.01 -26.05
CA THR A 125 12.70 40.54 -27.36
C THR A 125 13.48 41.86 -27.21
N PRO A 126 14.59 42.10 -27.94
CA PRO A 126 15.27 41.24 -28.91
C PRO A 126 16.60 40.63 -28.38
N PRO A 127 17.15 39.61 -29.07
CA PRO A 127 18.52 39.12 -28.86
C PRO A 127 19.55 40.25 -28.99
N PRO A 128 20.69 40.24 -28.26
CA PRO A 128 21.78 41.17 -28.53
C PRO A 128 22.26 40.95 -29.97
N ASP A 129 22.29 42.03 -30.76
CA ASP A 129 22.92 42.01 -32.07
C ASP A 129 24.39 41.58 -31.90
N MET A 130 24.78 40.52 -32.62
CA MET A 130 26.17 40.08 -32.76
C MET A 130 26.96 41.12 -33.55
#